data_AF-A0A645GZP1-F1
#
_entry.id   AF-A0A645GZP1-F1
#
_cell.length_a   1.000
_cell.length_b   1.000
_cell.length_c   1.000
_cell.angle_alpha   90.00
_cell.angle_beta   90.00
_cell.angle_gamma   90.00
#
_symmetry.space_group_name_H-M   'P 1'
#
loop_
_entity.id
_entity.type
_entity.pdbx_description
1 polymer ?
#
loop_
_entity_poly.entity_id
_entity_poly.type
_entity_poly.pdbx_seq_one_letter_code
_entity_poly.pdbx_strand_id
1 'polypeptide(L)'
;MVSKPIIKQVFFQSLKLALASKKRILGLKNENIHLQQKIEEIRLVTRAKCVLIQYLNMTENQAHRYIEKQAMDMRTTRDQIAQNILKTYET
;
A
#
# COMPACT_ATOMS: atom_id res chain seq x y z
N MET A 1 5.30 -25.30 -21.99
CA MET A 1 6.16 -26.50 -21.94
C MET A 1 6.51 -26.85 -23.37
N VAL A 2 7.78 -27.15 -23.67
CA VAL A 2 8.21 -27.56 -25.02
C VAL A 2 8.32 -29.08 -25.02
N SER A 3 7.50 -29.76 -25.81
CA SER A 3 7.57 -31.21 -26.00
C SER A 3 8.80 -31.58 -26.84
N LYS A 4 9.36 -32.77 -26.59
CA LYS A 4 10.46 -33.32 -27.41
C LYS A 4 9.89 -33.86 -28.73
N PRO A 5 10.63 -33.78 -29.86
CA PRO A 5 11.96 -33.19 -30.03
C PRO A 5 11.92 -31.64 -30.08
N ILE A 6 12.97 -31.01 -29.55
CA ILE A 6 13.01 -29.54 -29.40
C ILE A 6 13.29 -28.88 -30.75
N ILE A 7 12.27 -28.27 -31.34
CA ILE A 7 12.39 -27.42 -32.53
C ILE A 7 12.87 -26.04 -32.09
N LYS A 8 14.04 -25.59 -32.57
CA LYS A 8 14.67 -24.32 -32.15
C LYS A 8 13.70 -23.13 -32.23
N GLN A 9 12.94 -23.01 -33.31
CA GLN A 9 11.95 -21.93 -33.48
C GLN A 9 10.87 -21.94 -32.39
N VAL A 10 10.27 -23.11 -32.13
CA VAL A 10 9.22 -23.28 -31.11
C VAL A 10 9.77 -23.01 -29.71
N PHE A 11 11.01 -23.40 -29.45
CA PHE A 11 11.71 -23.11 -28.20
C PHE A 11 11.86 -21.61 -27.97
N PHE A 12 12.39 -20.85 -28.95
CA PHE A 12 12.56 -19.41 -28.81
C PHE A 12 11.24 -18.67 -28.66
N GLN A 13 10.18 -19.09 -29.36
CA GLN A 13 8.85 -18.50 -29.18
C GLN A 13 8.29 -18.79 -27.79
N SER A 14 8.42 -20.03 -27.30
CA SER A 14 8.00 -20.40 -25.95
C SER A 14 8.77 -19.64 -24.88
N LEU A 15 10.08 -19.40 -25.08
CA LEU A 15 10.90 -18.59 -24.18
C LEU A 15 10.46 -17.12 -24.16
N LYS A 16 10.20 -16.51 -25.32
CA LYS A 16 9.68 -15.14 -25.43
C LYS A 16 8.34 -15.00 -24.69
N LEU A 17 7.43 -15.94 -24.90
CA LEU A 17 6.13 -15.98 -24.20
C LEU A 17 6.33 -16.12 -22.69
N ALA A 18 7.18 -17.04 -22.24
CA ALA A 18 7.47 -17.24 -20.82
C ALA A 18 8.03 -15.96 -20.16
N LEU A 19 8.94 -15.25 -20.83
CA LEU A 19 9.48 -13.97 -20.35
C LEU A 19 8.41 -12.87 -20.27
N ALA A 20 7.56 -12.76 -21.29
CA ALA A 20 6.45 -11.82 -21.30
C ALA A 20 5.44 -12.10 -20.18
N SER A 21 5.07 -13.38 -20.00
CA SER A 21 4.21 -13.82 -18.90
C SER A 21 4.83 -13.55 -17.53
N LYS A 22 6.13 -13.83 -17.36
CA LYS A 22 6.86 -13.51 -16.11
C LYS A 22 6.80 -12.02 -15.80
N LYS A 23 7.07 -11.15 -16.79
CA LYS A 23 7.01 -9.69 -16.63
C LYS A 23 5.61 -9.24 -16.22
N ARG A 24 4.56 -9.77 -16.87
CA ARG A 24 3.16 -9.48 -16.53
C ARG A 24 2.83 -9.90 -15.10
N ILE A 25 3.17 -11.12 -14.70
CA ILE A 25 2.92 -11.64 -13.35
C ILE A 25 3.64 -10.79 -12.30
N LEU A 26 4.89 -10.39 -12.57
CA LEU A 26 5.65 -9.53 -11.65
C LEU A 26 5.00 -8.15 -11.51
N GLY A 27 4.53 -7.56 -12.61
CA GLY A 27 3.78 -6.31 -12.58
C GLY A 27 2.53 -6.39 -11.69
N LEU A 28 1.73 -7.44 -11.89
CA LEU A 28 0.53 -7.67 -11.08
C LEU A 28 0.86 -7.90 -9.60
N LYS A 29 1.94 -8.62 -9.29
CA LYS A 29 2.38 -8.83 -7.90
C LYS A 29 2.78 -7.52 -7.23
N ASN A 30 3.53 -6.66 -7.94
CA ASN A 30 3.94 -5.36 -7.42
C ASN A 30 2.74 -4.45 -7.17
N GLU A 31 1.77 -4.43 -8.09
CA GLU A 31 0.52 -3.68 -7.91
C GLU A 31 -0.28 -4.21 -6.72
N ASN A 32 -0.37 -5.54 -6.57
CA ASN A 32 -1.05 -6.15 -5.43
C ASN A 32 -0.40 -5.72 -4.09
N ILE A 33 0.92 -5.76 -3.99
CA ILE A 33 1.67 -5.28 -2.81
C ILE A 33 1.38 -3.80 -2.55
N HIS A 34 1.41 -2.96 -3.58
CA HIS A 34 1.15 -1.53 -3.42
C HIS A 34 -0.29 -1.25 -2.95
N LEU A 35 -1.27 -1.97 -3.50
CA LEU A 35 -2.67 -1.86 -3.08
C LEU A 35 -2.87 -2.32 -1.64
N GLN A 36 -2.23 -3.42 -1.22
CA GLN A 36 -2.26 -3.88 0.16
C GLN A 36 -1.66 -2.84 1.11
N GLN A 37 -0.52 -2.24 0.77
CA GLN A 37 0.08 -1.17 1.56
C GLN A 37 -0.87 0.04 1.71
N LYS A 38 -1.53 0.44 0.62
CA LYS A 38 -2.50 1.55 0.64
C LYS A 38 -3.71 1.26 1.52
N ILE A 39 -4.20 0.01 1.52
CA ILE A 39 -5.29 -0.41 2.42
C ILE A 39 -4.87 -0.28 3.88
N GLU A 40 -3.65 -0.70 4.22
CA GLU A 40 -3.12 -0.59 5.58
C GLU A 40 -2.91 0.87 6.01
N GLU A 41 -2.39 1.75 5.13
CA GLU A 41 -2.33 3.21 5.36
C GLU A 41 -3.73 3.78 5.67
N ILE A 42 -4.73 3.45 4.84
CA ILE A 42 -6.11 3.94 5.05
C ILE A 42 -6.66 3.47 6.40
N ARG A 43 -6.45 2.20 6.76
CA ARG A 43 -6.90 1.63 8.04
C ARG A 43 -6.24 2.33 9.21
N LEU A 44 -4.93 2.52 9.14
CA LEU A 44 -4.13 3.17 10.17
C LEU A 44 -4.59 4.62 10.41
N VAL A 45 -4.72 5.41 9.36
CA VAL A 45 -5.19 6.80 9.45
C VAL A 45 -6.63 6.85 9.96
N THR A 46 -7.50 5.94 9.51
CA THR A 46 -8.90 5.89 9.98
C THR A 46 -8.97 5.59 11.47
N ARG A 47 -8.17 4.64 11.96
CA ARG A 47 -8.08 4.33 13.39
C ARG A 47 -7.60 5.55 14.19
N ALA A 48 -6.57 6.25 13.71
CA ALA A 48 -6.10 7.48 14.35
C ALA A 48 -7.17 8.57 14.38
N LYS A 49 -7.95 8.74 13.30
CA LYS A 49 -9.10 9.65 13.30
C LYS A 49 -10.13 9.25 14.36
N CYS A 50 -10.49 7.97 14.47
CA CYS A 50 -11.42 7.49 15.49
C CYS A 50 -10.93 7.81 16.91
N VAL A 51 -9.65 7.61 17.18
CA VAL A 51 -9.03 7.96 18.47
C VAL A 51 -9.13 9.46 18.76
N LEU A 52 -8.81 10.34 17.79
CA LEU A 52 -8.96 11.79 17.98
C LEU A 52 -10.43 12.19 18.22
N ILE A 53 -11.37 11.54 17.54
CA ILE A 53 -12.80 11.77 17.77
C ILE A 53 -13.19 11.35 19.20
N GLN A 54 -12.74 10.18 19.65
CA GLN A 54 -13.11 9.63 20.96
C GLN A 54 -12.48 10.39 22.13
N TYR A 55 -11.18 10.68 22.06
CA TYR A 55 -10.44 11.27 23.19
C TYR A 55 -10.42 12.80 23.19
N LEU A 56 -10.49 13.43 22.01
CA LEU A 56 -10.43 14.89 21.87
C LEU A 56 -11.75 15.51 21.40
N ASN A 57 -12.83 14.73 21.28
CA ASN A 57 -14.15 15.16 20.82
C ASN A 57 -14.11 15.93 19.48
N MET A 58 -13.17 15.58 18.60
CA MET A 58 -13.09 16.16 17.26
C MET A 58 -14.19 15.59 16.36
N THR A 59 -14.65 16.36 15.37
CA THR A 59 -15.40 15.83 14.23
C THR A 59 -14.45 15.11 13.25
N GLU A 60 -14.97 14.29 12.35
CA GLU A 60 -14.17 13.59 11.34
C GLU A 60 -13.34 14.57 10.48
N ASN A 61 -13.95 15.67 10.03
CA ASN A 61 -13.28 16.73 9.28
C ASN A 61 -12.15 17.41 10.07
N GLN A 62 -12.38 17.64 11.37
CA GLN A 62 -11.35 18.21 12.26
C GLN A 62 -10.19 17.24 12.46
N ALA A 63 -10.46 15.96 12.72
CA ALA A 63 -9.45 14.93 12.88
C ALA A 63 -8.63 14.72 11.59
N HIS A 64 -9.30 14.72 10.44
CA HIS A 64 -8.65 14.62 9.13
C HIS A 64 -7.71 15.81 8.89
N ARG A 65 -8.22 17.05 9.04
CA ARG A 65 -7.42 18.27 8.88
C ARG A 65 -6.28 18.35 9.90
N TYR A 66 -6.49 17.86 11.12
CA TYR A 66 -5.46 17.80 12.16
C TYR A 66 -4.29 16.93 11.72
N ILE A 67 -4.55 15.70 11.25
CA ILE A 67 -3.51 14.79 10.78
C ILE A 67 -2.77 15.39 9.57
N GLU A 68 -3.48 15.97 8.62
CA GLU A 68 -2.86 16.60 7.44
C GLU A 68 -1.99 17.78 7.82
N LYS A 69 -2.49 18.67 8.67
CA LYS A 69 -1.73 19.83 9.14
C LYS A 69 -0.47 19.40 9.89
N GLN A 70 -0.58 18.44 10.80
CA GLN A 70 0.59 17.93 11.53
C GLN A 70 1.61 17.29 10.60
N ALA A 71 1.17 16.54 9.59
CA ALA A 71 2.06 15.94 8.60
C ALA A 71 2.82 17.02 7.81
N MET A 72 2.15 18.11 7.42
CA MET A 72 2.78 19.26 6.76
C MET A 72 3.77 20.00 7.67
N ASP A 73 3.34 20.35 8.88
CA ASP A 73 4.13 21.11 9.84
C ASP A 73 5.41 20.34 10.24
N MET A 74 5.30 19.02 10.42
CA MET A 74 6.42 18.14 10.75
C MET A 74 7.20 17.63 9.53
N ARG A 75 6.73 17.91 8.30
CA ARG A 75 7.27 17.37 7.03
C ARG A 75 7.41 15.84 7.03
N THR A 76 6.39 15.17 7.56
CA THR A 76 6.31 13.70 7.67
C THR A 76 5.09 13.16 6.93
N THR A 77 4.98 11.83 6.81
CA THR A 77 3.79 11.22 6.21
C THR A 77 2.63 11.16 7.20
N ARG A 78 1.40 11.14 6.69
CA ARG A 78 0.19 10.97 7.51
C ARG A 78 0.21 9.66 8.30
N ASP A 79 0.83 8.60 7.76
CA ASP A 79 1.03 7.33 8.45
C ASP A 79 1.86 7.47 9.72
N GLN A 80 2.96 8.23 9.66
CA GLN A 80 3.82 8.45 10.82
C GLN A 80 3.07 9.26 11.89
N ILE A 81 2.33 10.28 11.49
CA ILE A 81 1.47 11.05 12.41
C ILE A 81 0.39 10.15 13.01
N ALA A 82 -0.28 9.32 12.21
CA ALA A 82 -1.30 8.38 12.68
C ALA A 82 -0.72 7.39 13.70
N GLN A 83 0.45 6.79 13.42
CA GLN A 83 1.13 5.91 14.39
C GLN A 83 1.46 6.63 15.70
N ASN A 84 1.93 7.88 15.63
CA ASN A 84 2.24 8.65 16.83
C ASN A 84 0.99 8.96 17.66
N ILE A 85 -0.13 9.30 17.00
CA ILE A 85 -1.43 9.49 17.67
C ILE A 85 -1.84 8.19 18.38
N LEU A 86 -1.81 7.05 17.67
CA LEU A 86 -2.18 5.77 18.27
C LEU A 86 -1.29 5.43 19.46
N LYS A 87 0.03 5.58 19.35
CA LYS A 87 0.96 5.38 20.48
C LYS A 87 0.66 6.28 21.69
N THR A 88 0.10 7.47 21.46
CA THR A 88 -0.16 8.45 22.53
C THR A 88 -1.46 8.15 23.28
N TYR A 89 -2.48 7.62 22.60
CA TYR A 89 -3.83 7.49 23.16
C TYR A 89 -4.33 6.04 23.26
N GLU A 90 -3.73 5.10 22.53
CA GLU A 90 -3.95 3.66 22.66
C GLU A 90 -2.67 3.05 23.24
N THR A 91 -2.63 2.95 24.57
CA THR A 91 -1.60 2.19 25.29
C THR A 91 -2.07 0.75 25.48
#